data_AF-A0A0A2DK32-F1
#
_entry.id   AF-A0A0A2DK32-F1
#
_cell.length_a   1.000
_cell.length_b   1.000
_cell.length_c   1.000
_cell.angle_alpha   90.00
_cell.angle_beta   90.00
_cell.angle_gamma   90.00
#
_symmetry.space_group_name_H-M   'P 1'
#
loop_
_entity.id
_entity.type
_entity.pdbx_description
1 polymer ?
#
loop_
_entity_poly.entity_id
_entity_poly.type
_entity_poly.pdbx_seq_one_letter_code
_entity_poly.pdbx_strand_id
1 'polypeptide(L)'
;MTTNNPHYRWSANTIQNQLGILEKNLNTTKQQTAMNRHNYSDQGYQDVHNRATQTHRNRLANLNTAIDQWETAAKKPATKLRAELLPTAKHGSNEAVQAELQAQRYMNRTTFDLAGATKIFELPPSPTRTILLEEAQAAGAFTGGSFEALLRESSPDYREATRTADYAATTATILRKRTEGLNRIATHPDRTKLEPTETINTETIPGSDTEYLIDPGIGLDTPTE
;
A
#
# COMPACT_ATOMS: atom_id res chain seq x y z
N MET A 1 -18.21 -7.69 28.20
CA MET A 1 -16.77 -7.97 28.09
C MET A 1 -16.27 -7.41 26.77
N THR A 2 -15.82 -6.15 26.76
CA THR A 2 -15.13 -5.54 25.62
C THR A 2 -13.70 -6.04 25.67
N THR A 3 -13.34 -6.99 24.80
CA THR A 3 -11.94 -7.34 24.56
C THR A 3 -11.27 -6.11 23.97
N ASN A 4 -10.52 -5.38 24.79
CA ASN A 4 -9.53 -4.40 24.32
C ASN A 4 -8.53 -5.19 23.47
N ASN A 5 -8.78 -5.26 22.18
CA ASN A 5 -7.86 -5.84 21.22
C ASN A 5 -6.74 -4.80 21.06
N PRO A 6 -5.51 -5.07 21.52
CA PRO A 6 -4.45 -4.06 21.48
C PRO A 6 -4.11 -3.79 20.02
N HIS A 7 -4.47 -2.62 19.49
CA HIS A 7 -4.00 -2.23 18.16
C HIS A 7 -2.49 -2.08 18.19
N TYR A 8 -1.77 -2.78 17.30
CA TYR A 8 -0.34 -2.61 17.16
C TYR A 8 -0.03 -1.48 16.19
N ARG A 9 0.96 -0.66 16.54
CA ARG A 9 1.53 0.37 15.66
C ARG A 9 2.76 -0.20 15.00
N TRP A 10 2.75 -0.22 13.67
CA TRP A 10 3.83 -0.79 12.87
C TRP A 10 4.31 0.24 11.86
N SER A 11 5.63 0.39 11.75
CA SER A 11 6.28 1.10 10.65
C SER A 11 6.85 0.11 9.63
N ALA A 12 7.24 0.58 8.45
CA ALA A 12 7.98 -0.27 7.51
C ALA A 12 9.33 -0.72 8.08
N ASN A 13 9.98 0.12 8.90
CA ASN A 13 11.20 -0.25 9.61
C ASN A 13 10.96 -1.42 10.59
N THR A 14 9.83 -1.41 11.31
CA THR A 14 9.42 -2.53 12.18
C THR A 14 9.24 -3.81 11.37
N ILE A 15 8.56 -3.75 10.22
CA ILE A 15 8.38 -4.89 9.32
C ILE A 15 9.74 -5.38 8.79
N GLN A 16 10.61 -4.47 8.37
CA GLN A 16 11.96 -4.78 7.90
C GLN A 16 12.79 -5.51 8.97
N ASN A 17 12.73 -5.05 10.22
CA ASN A 17 13.41 -5.68 11.34
C ASN A 17 12.89 -7.10 11.59
N GLN A 18 11.58 -7.29 11.54
CA GLN A 18 10.95 -8.60 11.67
C GLN A 18 11.36 -9.56 10.54
N LEU A 19 11.47 -9.07 9.30
CA LEU A 19 12.01 -9.84 8.18
C LEU A 19 13.47 -10.23 8.40
N GLY A 20 14.29 -9.34 8.96
CA GLY A 20 15.68 -9.63 9.30
C GLY A 20 15.84 -10.68 10.40
N ILE A 21 14.98 -10.66 11.43
CA ILE A 21 14.93 -11.71 12.47
C ILE A 21 14.52 -13.04 11.83
N LEU A 22 13.48 -13.03 11.00
CA LEU A 22 12.96 -14.22 10.35
C LEU A 22 13.98 -14.84 9.39
N GLU A 23 14.74 -14.03 8.65
CA GLU A 23 15.83 -14.46 7.80
C GLU A 23 16.91 -15.23 8.58
N LYS A 24 17.35 -14.68 9.72
CA LYS A 24 18.33 -15.34 10.62
C LYS A 24 17.81 -16.67 11.15
N ASN A 25 16.56 -16.70 11.59
CA ASN A 25 15.92 -17.91 12.11
C ASN A 25 15.77 -18.98 11.02
N LEU A 26 15.35 -18.57 9.83
CA LEU A 26 15.22 -19.46 8.67
C LEU A 26 16.58 -20.06 8.29
N ASN A 27 17.64 -19.24 8.23
CA ASN A 27 19.00 -19.73 7.95
C ASN A 27 19.48 -20.75 9.00
N THR A 28 19.20 -20.49 10.28
CA THR A 28 19.51 -21.43 11.38
C THR A 28 18.77 -22.75 11.20
N THR A 29 17.45 -22.71 10.95
CA THR A 29 16.63 -23.91 10.69
C THR A 29 17.14 -24.70 9.48
N LYS A 30 17.56 -24.01 8.42
CA LYS A 30 18.12 -24.64 7.21
C LYS A 30 19.46 -25.31 7.48
N GLN A 31 20.35 -24.69 8.24
CA GLN A 31 21.62 -25.31 8.64
C GLN A 31 21.38 -26.58 9.46
N GLN A 32 20.49 -26.53 10.44
CA GLN A 32 20.15 -27.69 11.27
C GLN A 32 19.54 -28.85 10.46
N THR A 33 18.64 -28.55 9.52
CA THR A 33 18.07 -29.58 8.65
C THR A 33 19.12 -30.15 7.70
N ALA A 34 19.99 -29.31 7.12
CA ALA A 34 21.06 -29.75 6.22
C ALA A 34 22.11 -30.65 6.91
N MET A 35 22.45 -30.42 8.19
CA MET A 35 23.36 -31.29 8.95
C MET A 35 22.87 -32.74 9.01
N ASN A 36 21.56 -32.94 9.02
CA ASN A 36 20.94 -34.26 9.06
C ASN A 36 20.56 -34.81 7.69
N ARG A 37 20.93 -34.14 6.58
CA ARG A 37 20.56 -34.54 5.20
C ARG A 37 20.89 -35.99 4.89
N HIS A 38 22.05 -36.47 5.34
CA HIS A 38 22.52 -37.84 5.12
C HIS A 38 21.61 -38.92 5.73
N ASN A 39 20.75 -38.56 6.68
CA ASN A 39 19.79 -39.46 7.32
C ASN A 39 18.49 -39.63 6.53
N TYR A 40 18.32 -38.92 5.41
CA TYR A 40 17.07 -38.88 4.66
C TYR A 40 17.27 -39.17 3.18
N SER A 41 16.26 -39.76 2.55
CA SER A 41 16.11 -39.71 1.10
C SER A 41 15.79 -38.27 0.65
N ASP A 42 15.88 -38.01 -0.66
CA ASP A 42 15.57 -36.69 -1.21
C ASP A 42 14.16 -36.20 -0.83
N GLN A 43 13.17 -37.09 -0.93
CA GLN A 43 11.79 -36.83 -0.54
C GLN A 43 11.64 -36.67 0.98
N GLY A 44 12.26 -37.55 1.77
CA GLY A 44 12.18 -37.47 3.24
C GLY A 44 12.77 -36.17 3.79
N TYR A 45 13.83 -35.67 3.17
CA TYR A 45 14.41 -34.38 3.52
C TYR A 45 13.51 -33.20 3.14
N GLN A 46 12.86 -33.24 1.98
CA GLN A 46 11.89 -32.22 1.60
C GLN A 46 10.75 -32.15 2.62
N ASP A 47 10.26 -33.28 3.12
CA ASP A 47 9.21 -33.33 4.14
C ASP A 47 9.67 -32.82 5.51
N VAL A 48 10.90 -33.13 5.92
CA VAL A 48 11.51 -32.58 7.15
C VAL A 48 11.70 -31.07 7.02
N HIS A 49 12.22 -30.60 5.87
CA HIS A 49 12.39 -29.19 5.57
C HIS A 49 11.05 -28.44 5.62
N ASN A 50 10.03 -28.93 4.91
CA ASN A 50 8.70 -28.33 4.88
C ASN A 50 8.08 -28.19 6.27
N ARG A 51 8.23 -29.22 7.12
CA ARG A 51 7.77 -29.18 8.52
C ARG A 51 8.56 -28.17 9.34
N ALA A 52 9.88 -28.17 9.22
CA ALA A 52 10.76 -27.28 9.96
C ALA A 52 10.53 -25.80 9.59
N THR A 53 10.15 -25.50 8.35
CA THR A 53 9.92 -24.12 7.86
C THR A 53 8.46 -23.69 7.91
N GLN A 54 7.51 -24.54 8.33
CA GLN A 54 6.08 -24.22 8.33
C GLN A 54 5.75 -22.95 9.13
N THR A 55 6.30 -22.82 10.34
CA THR A 55 6.07 -21.62 11.18
C THR A 55 6.63 -20.36 10.53
N HIS A 56 7.79 -20.45 9.85
CA HIS A 56 8.37 -19.33 9.12
C HIS A 56 7.49 -18.88 7.95
N ARG A 57 6.92 -19.85 7.19
CA ARG A 57 5.98 -19.56 6.09
C ARG A 57 4.70 -18.90 6.59
N ASN A 58 4.16 -19.34 7.72
CA ASN A 58 3.01 -18.68 8.36
C ASN A 58 3.37 -17.24 8.77
N ARG A 59 4.56 -17.03 9.34
CA ARG A 59 5.02 -15.69 9.73
C ARG A 59 5.23 -14.77 8.52
N LEU A 60 5.71 -15.28 7.39
CA LEU A 60 5.82 -14.53 6.14
C LEU A 60 4.44 -14.11 5.61
N ALA A 61 3.44 -14.99 5.67
CA ALA A 61 2.07 -14.65 5.29
C ALA A 61 1.50 -13.52 6.18
N ASN A 62 1.74 -13.61 7.49
CA ASN A 62 1.36 -12.57 8.45
C ASN A 62 2.05 -11.22 8.16
N LEU A 63 3.34 -11.23 7.85
CA LEU A 63 4.07 -10.02 7.48
C LEU A 63 3.56 -9.40 6.17
N ASN A 64 3.15 -10.20 5.18
CA ASN A 64 2.50 -9.70 3.97
C ASN A 64 1.19 -8.96 4.29
N THR A 65 0.34 -9.53 5.15
CA THR A 65 -0.88 -8.87 5.60
C THR A 65 -0.58 -7.54 6.31
N ALA A 66 0.46 -7.47 7.14
CA ALA A 66 0.88 -6.22 7.77
C ALA A 66 1.39 -5.18 6.77
N ILE A 67 2.14 -5.59 5.74
CA ILE A 67 2.56 -4.70 4.65
C ILE A 67 1.34 -4.11 3.94
N ASP A 68 0.35 -4.93 3.62
CA ASP A 68 -0.88 -4.48 2.93
C ASP A 68 -1.67 -3.49 3.78
N GLN A 69 -1.79 -3.75 5.08
CA GLN A 69 -2.49 -2.87 6.00
C GLN A 69 -1.74 -1.56 6.24
N TRP A 70 -0.41 -1.61 6.40
CA TRP A 70 0.43 -0.43 6.53
C TRP A 70 0.35 0.45 5.28
N GLU A 71 0.48 -0.12 4.09
CA GLU A 71 0.34 0.60 2.82
C GLU A 71 -1.05 1.23 2.69
N THR A 72 -2.09 0.47 3.01
CA THR A 72 -3.49 0.95 2.97
C THR A 72 -3.68 2.12 3.93
N ALA A 73 -3.15 2.02 5.15
CA ALA A 73 -3.25 3.07 6.15
C ALA A 73 -2.50 4.34 5.72
N ALA A 74 -1.32 4.20 5.11
CA ALA A 74 -0.56 5.32 4.56
C ALA A 74 -1.27 6.03 3.39
N LYS A 75 -2.09 5.31 2.62
CA LYS A 75 -2.90 5.89 1.53
C LYS A 75 -4.16 6.61 2.01
N LYS A 76 -4.68 6.32 3.21
CA LYS A 76 -5.95 6.89 3.71
C LYS A 76 -5.99 8.43 3.69
N PRO A 77 -4.95 9.16 4.14
CA PRO A 77 -4.97 10.62 4.10
C PRO A 77 -5.11 11.17 2.68
N ALA A 78 -4.36 10.63 1.72
CA ALA A 78 -4.44 11.04 0.32
C ALA A 78 -5.82 10.75 -0.28
N THR A 79 -6.39 9.56 -0.03
CA THR A 79 -7.74 9.21 -0.48
C THR A 79 -8.81 10.12 0.13
N LYS A 80 -8.68 10.47 1.42
CA LYS A 80 -9.61 11.37 2.10
C LYS A 80 -9.55 12.78 1.50
N LEU A 81 -8.34 13.35 1.38
CA LEU A 81 -8.15 14.68 0.80
C LEU A 81 -8.62 14.73 -0.66
N ARG A 82 -8.39 13.66 -1.42
CA ARG A 82 -8.93 13.54 -2.78
C ARG A 82 -10.46 13.64 -2.79
N ALA A 83 -11.15 12.91 -1.92
CA ALA A 83 -12.60 12.94 -1.82
C ALA A 83 -13.13 14.32 -1.39
N GLU A 84 -12.38 15.05 -0.57
CA GLU A 84 -12.70 16.43 -0.18
C GLU A 84 -12.50 17.42 -1.35
N LEU A 85 -11.49 17.20 -2.20
CA LEU A 85 -11.25 18.01 -3.40
C LEU A 85 -12.24 17.70 -4.53
N LEU A 86 -12.74 16.47 -4.60
CA LEU A 86 -13.68 15.98 -5.61
C LEU A 86 -14.93 15.39 -4.95
N PRO A 87 -15.73 16.20 -4.24
CA PRO A 87 -16.92 15.70 -3.58
C PRO A 87 -17.94 15.25 -4.62
N THR A 88 -18.58 14.11 -4.38
CA THR A 88 -19.68 13.59 -5.21
C THR A 88 -20.99 13.64 -4.43
N ALA A 89 -22.06 14.14 -5.04
CA ALA A 89 -23.38 14.08 -4.43
C ALA A 89 -23.87 12.64 -4.32
N LYS A 90 -24.68 12.33 -3.30
CA LYS A 90 -25.27 11.00 -3.15
C LYS A 90 -26.19 10.69 -4.33
N HIS A 91 -25.99 9.55 -4.97
CA HIS A 91 -26.83 9.11 -6.09
C HIS A 91 -28.33 9.13 -5.73
N GLY A 92 -29.15 9.72 -6.61
CA GLY A 92 -30.59 9.86 -6.44
C GLY A 92 -31.05 10.93 -5.43
N SER A 93 -30.13 11.75 -4.91
CA SER A 93 -30.49 12.89 -4.06
C SER A 93 -30.89 14.12 -4.89
N ASN A 94 -31.65 15.04 -4.29
CA ASN A 94 -31.94 16.33 -4.91
C ASN A 94 -30.66 17.12 -5.21
N GLU A 95 -29.62 16.98 -4.37
CA GLU A 95 -28.31 17.60 -4.59
C GLU A 95 -27.64 17.08 -5.87
N ALA A 96 -27.70 15.77 -6.14
CA ALA A 96 -27.16 15.19 -7.37
C ALA A 96 -27.87 15.77 -8.61
N VAL A 97 -29.20 15.85 -8.59
CA VAL A 97 -29.98 16.44 -9.69
C VAL A 97 -29.63 17.93 -9.90
N GLN A 98 -29.48 18.69 -8.81
CA GLN A 98 -29.08 20.09 -8.91
C GLN A 98 -27.67 20.26 -9.47
N ALA A 99 -26.73 19.41 -9.04
CA ALA A 99 -25.36 19.42 -9.53
C ALA A 99 -25.28 19.09 -11.02
N GLU A 100 -26.02 18.07 -11.48
CA GLU A 100 -26.13 17.70 -12.90
C GLU A 100 -26.71 18.85 -13.74
N LEU A 101 -27.81 19.46 -13.29
CA LEU A 101 -28.43 20.59 -13.98
C LEU A 101 -27.50 21.81 -14.05
N GLN A 102 -26.77 22.10 -12.98
CA GLN A 102 -25.78 23.19 -12.97
C GLN A 102 -24.61 22.88 -13.91
N ALA A 103 -24.10 21.65 -13.89
CA ALA A 103 -23.05 21.22 -14.79
C ALA A 103 -23.51 21.37 -16.24
N GLN A 104 -24.68 20.85 -16.62
CA GLN A 104 -25.24 21.01 -17.96
C GLN A 104 -25.35 22.48 -18.41
N ARG A 105 -25.79 23.38 -17.52
CA ARG A 105 -25.83 24.82 -17.82
C ARG A 105 -24.45 25.41 -18.10
N TYR A 106 -23.42 24.94 -17.39
CA TYR A 106 -22.04 25.36 -17.59
C TYR A 106 -21.47 24.82 -18.91
N MET A 107 -21.72 23.53 -19.19
CA MET A 107 -21.31 22.86 -20.44
C MET A 107 -21.93 23.53 -21.67
N ASN A 108 -23.19 23.95 -21.60
CA ASN A 108 -23.85 24.65 -22.70
C ASN A 108 -23.29 26.05 -22.99
N ARG A 109 -22.46 26.61 -22.09
CA ARG A 109 -21.88 27.96 -22.20
C ARG A 109 -20.38 27.96 -22.46
N THR A 110 -19.73 26.80 -22.38
CA THR A 110 -18.28 26.71 -22.29
C THR A 110 -17.76 25.55 -23.14
N THR A 111 -16.62 25.75 -23.82
CA THR A 111 -15.89 24.66 -24.48
C THR A 111 -14.99 23.95 -23.48
N PHE A 112 -14.96 22.62 -23.53
CA PHE A 112 -14.03 21.79 -22.75
C PHE A 112 -12.70 21.60 -23.47
N ASP A 113 -12.06 22.72 -23.80
CA ASP A 113 -10.64 22.71 -24.14
C ASP A 113 -9.80 22.79 -22.85
N LEU A 114 -8.48 22.61 -22.98
CA LEU A 114 -7.55 22.64 -21.84
C LEU A 114 -7.71 23.91 -21.00
N ALA A 115 -7.86 25.08 -21.63
CA ALA A 115 -7.95 26.36 -20.92
C ALA A 115 -9.28 26.53 -20.17
N GLY A 116 -10.39 26.10 -20.78
CA GLY A 116 -11.70 26.04 -20.14
C GLY A 116 -11.69 25.08 -18.96
N ALA A 117 -11.06 23.92 -19.11
CA ALA A 117 -10.99 22.91 -18.08
C ALA A 117 -10.10 23.34 -16.89
N THR A 118 -9.01 24.09 -17.10
CA THR A 118 -8.20 24.62 -16.01
C THR A 118 -8.96 25.65 -15.16
N LYS A 119 -9.85 26.44 -15.76
CA LYS A 119 -10.71 27.37 -15.00
C LYS A 119 -11.68 26.67 -14.07
N ILE A 120 -12.08 25.44 -14.37
CA ILE A 120 -12.96 24.64 -13.50
C ILE A 120 -12.22 24.28 -12.20
N PHE A 121 -10.90 24.17 -12.22
CA PHE A 121 -10.11 23.96 -11.01
C PHE A 121 -10.15 25.15 -10.05
N GLU A 122 -10.40 26.37 -10.54
CA GLU A 122 -10.53 27.60 -9.72
C GLU A 122 -11.85 27.63 -8.95
N LEU A 123 -12.85 26.86 -9.39
CA LEU A 123 -14.12 26.73 -8.65
C LEU A 123 -13.88 26.00 -7.31
N PRO A 124 -14.64 26.35 -6.26
CA PRO A 124 -14.56 25.63 -4.99
C PRO A 124 -14.99 24.16 -5.16
N PRO A 125 -14.41 23.23 -4.36
CA PRO A 125 -14.84 21.84 -4.33
C PRO A 125 -16.36 21.70 -4.16
N SER A 126 -17.01 21.06 -5.11
CA SER A 126 -18.46 20.84 -5.13
C SER A 126 -18.83 19.69 -6.07
N PRO A 127 -19.97 19.02 -5.88
CA PRO A 127 -20.45 17.99 -6.81
C PRO A 127 -20.51 18.47 -8.26
N THR A 128 -20.94 19.72 -8.49
CA THR A 128 -20.97 20.33 -9.82
C THR A 128 -19.57 20.43 -10.42
N ARG A 129 -18.57 20.89 -9.65
CA ARG A 129 -17.17 20.95 -10.10
C ARG A 129 -16.64 19.56 -10.44
N THR A 130 -16.92 18.56 -9.61
CA THR A 130 -16.49 17.18 -9.84
C THR A 130 -17.03 16.65 -11.16
N ILE A 131 -18.33 16.79 -11.41
CA ILE A 131 -18.97 16.39 -12.69
C ILE A 131 -18.29 17.10 -13.87
N LEU A 132 -18.09 18.42 -13.77
CA LEU A 132 -17.46 19.19 -14.83
C LEU A 132 -16.01 18.76 -15.13
N LEU A 133 -15.24 18.40 -14.10
CA LEU A 133 -13.88 17.90 -14.26
C LEU A 133 -13.85 16.49 -14.88
N GLU A 134 -14.78 15.62 -14.49
CA GLU A 134 -14.93 14.27 -15.06
C GLU A 134 -15.31 14.34 -16.55
N GLU A 135 -16.25 15.22 -16.91
CA GLU A 135 -16.64 15.47 -18.30
C GLU A 135 -15.49 16.06 -19.12
N ALA A 136 -14.74 17.01 -18.57
CA ALA A 136 -13.56 17.56 -19.24
C ALA A 136 -12.50 16.48 -19.49
N GLN A 137 -12.27 15.59 -18.53
CA GLN A 137 -11.36 14.46 -18.70
C GLN A 137 -11.87 13.47 -19.75
N ALA A 138 -13.17 13.14 -19.75
CA ALA A 138 -13.81 12.26 -20.74
C ALA A 138 -13.74 12.85 -22.16
N ALA A 139 -13.86 14.17 -22.28
CA ALA A 139 -13.68 14.91 -23.53
C ALA A 139 -12.21 15.01 -23.99
N GLY A 140 -11.25 14.53 -23.18
CA GLY A 140 -9.84 14.54 -23.50
C GLY A 140 -9.12 15.87 -23.22
N ALA A 141 -9.73 16.80 -22.48
CA ALA A 141 -9.10 18.05 -22.09
C ALA A 141 -7.87 17.82 -21.19
N PHE A 142 -7.88 16.72 -20.42
CA PHE A 142 -6.75 16.26 -19.62
C PHE A 142 -6.53 14.75 -19.78
N THR A 143 -5.27 14.33 -19.73
CA THR A 143 -4.93 12.94 -19.39
C THR A 143 -5.09 12.72 -17.88
N GLY A 144 -5.27 11.47 -17.44
CA GLY A 144 -5.35 11.15 -16.00
C GLY A 144 -4.13 11.64 -15.22
N GLY A 145 -2.93 11.60 -15.81
CA GLY A 145 -1.70 12.13 -15.19
C GLY A 145 -1.72 13.66 -15.01
N SER A 146 -2.15 14.41 -16.03
CA SER A 146 -2.29 15.87 -15.93
C SER A 146 -3.38 16.29 -14.95
N PHE A 147 -4.46 15.53 -14.85
CA PHE A 147 -5.53 15.80 -13.88
C PHE A 147 -5.03 15.69 -12.43
N GLU A 148 -4.32 14.61 -12.10
CA GLU A 148 -3.71 14.44 -10.78
C GLU A 148 -2.66 15.51 -10.49
N ALA A 149 -1.88 15.93 -11.49
CA ALA A 149 -0.90 17.00 -11.34
C ALA A 149 -1.58 18.32 -10.96
N LEU A 150 -2.66 18.69 -11.64
CA LEU A 150 -3.43 19.91 -11.34
C LEU A 150 -4.07 19.85 -9.94
N LEU A 151 -4.59 18.70 -9.51
CA LEU A 151 -5.09 18.55 -8.14
C LEU A 151 -4.00 18.77 -7.10
N ARG A 152 -2.82 18.18 -7.30
CA ARG A 152 -1.65 18.35 -6.41
C ARG A 152 -1.14 19.80 -6.42
N GLU A 153 -1.22 20.50 -7.55
CA GLU A 153 -0.87 21.91 -7.63
C GLU A 153 -1.87 22.79 -6.87
N SER A 154 -3.17 22.48 -6.99
CA SER A 154 -4.24 23.22 -6.33
C SER A 154 -4.30 23.02 -4.80
N SER A 155 -3.68 21.96 -4.27
CA SER A 155 -3.72 21.62 -2.84
C SER A 155 -2.37 21.11 -2.34
N PRO A 156 -1.63 21.93 -1.56
CA PRO A 156 -0.37 21.53 -0.92
C PRO A 156 -0.50 20.29 -0.04
N ASP A 157 -1.57 20.20 0.75
CA ASP A 157 -1.82 19.07 1.66
C ASP A 157 -2.05 17.77 0.88
N TYR A 158 -2.81 17.82 -0.21
CA TYR A 158 -3.02 16.65 -1.07
C TYR A 158 -1.73 16.20 -1.75
N ARG A 159 -0.90 17.15 -2.19
CA ARG A 159 0.42 16.86 -2.77
C ARG A 159 1.33 16.16 -1.77
N GLU A 160 1.39 16.63 -0.53
CA GLU A 160 2.20 16.00 0.51
C GLU A 160 1.66 14.61 0.88
N ALA A 161 0.36 14.48 1.12
CA ALA A 161 -0.26 13.20 1.43
C ALA A 161 -0.07 12.17 0.30
N THR A 162 -0.16 12.60 -0.96
CA THR A 162 0.07 11.73 -2.11
C THR A 162 1.54 11.32 -2.23
N ARG A 163 2.47 12.24 -1.95
CA ARG A 163 3.91 11.90 -1.89
C ARG A 163 4.18 10.83 -0.83
N THR A 164 3.59 10.94 0.36
CA THR A 164 3.69 9.91 1.40
C THR A 164 3.09 8.58 0.95
N ALA A 165 1.93 8.60 0.28
CA ALA A 165 1.31 7.41 -0.29
C ALA A 165 2.18 6.73 -1.36
N ASP A 166 2.85 7.51 -2.22
CA ASP A 166 3.75 7.03 -3.27
C ASP A 166 5.02 6.40 -2.66
N TYR A 167 5.58 7.00 -1.60
CA TYR A 167 6.69 6.39 -0.85
C TYR A 167 6.26 5.09 -0.17
N ALA A 168 5.08 5.08 0.46
CA ALA A 168 4.56 3.86 1.08
C ALA A 168 4.35 2.73 0.07
N ALA A 169 3.81 3.02 -1.12
CA ALA A 169 3.65 2.03 -2.18
C ALA A 169 5.00 1.45 -2.65
N THR A 170 6.02 2.31 -2.77
CA THR A 170 7.39 1.90 -3.14
C THR A 170 7.99 1.00 -2.06
N THR A 171 7.91 1.41 -0.80
CA THR A 171 8.41 0.64 0.35
C THR A 171 7.69 -0.70 0.48
N ALA A 172 6.37 -0.72 0.36
CA ALA A 172 5.57 -1.95 0.40
C ALA A 172 5.99 -2.92 -0.71
N THR A 173 6.25 -2.43 -1.92
CA THR A 173 6.75 -3.24 -3.04
C THR A 173 8.09 -3.89 -2.73
N ILE A 174 9.02 -3.15 -2.10
CA ILE A 174 10.32 -3.69 -1.70
C ILE A 174 10.16 -4.75 -0.61
N LEU A 175 9.35 -4.48 0.42
CA LEU A 175 9.09 -5.43 1.49
C LEU A 175 8.43 -6.72 0.98
N ARG A 176 7.50 -6.61 0.02
CA ARG A 176 6.88 -7.78 -0.66
C ARG A 176 7.91 -8.61 -1.43
N LYS A 177 8.83 -7.98 -2.16
CA LYS A 177 9.91 -8.71 -2.83
C LYS A 177 10.78 -9.48 -1.83
N ARG A 178 11.05 -8.87 -0.66
CA ARG A 178 11.81 -9.53 0.41
C ARG A 178 11.04 -10.69 1.04
N THR A 179 9.75 -10.54 1.32
CA THR A 179 8.92 -11.65 1.85
C THR A 179 8.83 -12.80 0.85
N GLU A 180 8.65 -12.51 -0.44
CA GLU A 180 8.66 -13.50 -1.51
C GLU A 180 10.00 -14.23 -1.62
N GLY A 181 11.12 -13.50 -1.56
CA GLY A 181 12.46 -14.08 -1.54
C GLY A 181 12.68 -15.03 -0.36
N LEU A 182 12.29 -14.61 0.85
CA LEU A 182 12.34 -15.44 2.05
C LEU A 182 11.40 -16.65 1.93
N ASN A 183 10.24 -16.49 1.31
CA ASN A 183 9.31 -17.61 1.09
C ASN A 183 9.94 -18.64 0.14
N ARG A 184 10.60 -18.20 -0.93
CA ARG A 184 11.37 -19.09 -1.83
C ARG A 184 12.48 -19.83 -1.06
N ILE A 185 13.19 -19.18 -0.14
CA ILE A 185 14.19 -19.84 0.71
C ILE A 185 13.54 -20.87 1.65
N ALA A 186 12.34 -20.60 2.15
CA ALA A 186 11.61 -21.45 3.07
C ALA A 186 10.92 -22.65 2.40
N THR A 187 10.64 -22.58 1.10
CA THR A 187 10.03 -23.68 0.33
C THR A 187 11.06 -24.51 -0.43
N HIS A 188 12.23 -23.93 -0.75
CA HIS A 188 13.28 -24.63 -1.48
C HIS A 188 14.50 -24.89 -0.59
N PRO A 189 14.79 -26.15 -0.24
CA PRO A 189 15.91 -26.48 0.62
C PRO A 189 17.26 -25.96 0.10
N ASP A 190 17.45 -25.98 -1.22
CA ASP A 190 18.75 -25.65 -1.84
C ASP A 190 19.00 -24.13 -1.98
N ARG A 191 17.96 -23.29 -1.86
CA ARG A 191 18.12 -21.83 -1.98
C ARG A 191 18.56 -21.23 -0.65
N THR A 192 19.78 -20.75 -0.53
CA THR A 192 20.36 -20.34 0.77
C THR A 192 20.41 -18.84 1.02
N LYS A 193 20.06 -18.01 0.04
CA LYS A 193 20.18 -16.56 0.15
C LYS A 193 19.15 -15.81 -0.69
N LEU A 194 18.92 -14.55 -0.29
CA LEU A 194 18.17 -13.57 -1.05
C LEU A 194 19.00 -13.07 -2.24
N GLU A 195 18.32 -12.64 -3.29
CA GLU A 195 18.90 -11.92 -4.41
C GLU A 195 19.11 -10.44 -4.01
N PRO A 196 20.09 -9.73 -4.61
CA PRO A 196 20.37 -8.32 -4.24
C PRO A 196 19.14 -7.39 -4.37
N THR A 197 18.26 -7.68 -5.32
CA THR A 197 17.00 -6.94 -5.54
C THR A 197 15.96 -7.17 -4.44
N GLU A 198 16.15 -8.17 -3.58
CA GLU A 198 15.30 -8.53 -2.45
C GLU A 198 15.84 -7.98 -1.11
N THR A 199 17.03 -7.36 -1.11
CA THR A 199 17.72 -6.84 0.07
C THR A 199 17.83 -5.31 0.09
N ILE A 200 17.01 -4.62 -0.71
CA ILE A 200 16.99 -3.15 -0.76
C ILE A 200 16.63 -2.62 0.62
N ASN A 201 17.45 -1.69 1.16
CA ASN A 201 17.17 -1.06 2.44
C ASN A 201 16.00 -0.07 2.30
N THR A 202 14.93 -0.27 3.08
CA THR A 202 13.78 0.63 3.06
C THR A 202 13.94 1.85 3.97
N GLU A 203 14.92 1.85 4.88
CA GLU A 203 15.20 2.96 5.79
C GLU A 203 15.63 4.24 5.06
N THR A 204 16.11 4.10 3.82
CA THR A 204 16.50 5.24 2.98
C THR A 204 15.30 5.88 2.27
N ILE A 205 14.09 5.32 2.41
CA ILE A 205 12.87 5.82 1.76
C ILE A 205 12.13 6.72 2.76
N PRO A 206 11.80 7.98 2.39
CA PRO A 206 11.08 8.87 3.29
C PRO A 206 9.74 8.28 3.78
N GLY A 207 9.46 8.43 5.07
CA GLY A 207 8.23 7.94 5.70
C GLY A 207 8.22 6.43 6.02
N SER A 208 9.33 5.72 5.86
CA SER A 208 9.43 4.30 6.25
C SER A 208 9.33 4.07 7.76
N ASP A 209 9.64 5.09 8.55
CA ASP A 209 9.52 5.14 10.01
C ASP A 209 8.10 5.48 10.48
N THR A 210 7.23 5.93 9.57
CA THR A 210 5.86 6.31 9.95
C THR A 210 5.06 5.09 10.38
N GLU A 211 4.54 5.17 11.60
CA GLU A 211 3.74 4.12 12.20
C GLU A 211 2.26 4.25 11.84
N TYR A 212 1.66 3.12 11.49
CA TYR A 212 0.22 3.01 11.29
C TYR A 212 -0.37 1.89 12.14
N LEU A 213 -1.63 2.07 12.51
CA LEU A 213 -2.39 1.04 13.22
C LEU A 213 -2.69 -0.10 12.26
N ILE A 214 -2.31 -1.31 12.66
CA ILE A 214 -2.62 -2.57 11.98
C ILE A 214 -3.48 -3.47 12.88
N ASP A 215 -4.13 -4.46 12.27
CA ASP A 215 -5.01 -5.40 12.96
C ASP A 215 -4.19 -6.35 13.86
N PRO A 216 -4.52 -6.46 15.17
CA PRO A 216 -3.87 -7.42 16.06
C PRO A 216 -4.08 -8.89 15.71
N GLY A 217 -5.06 -9.25 14.88
CA GLY A 217 -5.34 -10.64 14.50
C GLY A 217 -4.25 -11.34 13.69
N ILE A 218 -3.20 -10.64 13.27
CA ILE A 218 -2.20 -11.13 12.31
C ILE A 218 -1.12 -12.01 12.98
N GLY A 219 -1.20 -12.31 14.27
CA GLY A 219 -0.23 -13.20 14.94
C GLY A 219 1.21 -12.71 14.80
N LEU A 220 1.38 -11.39 14.85
CA LEU A 220 2.66 -10.71 14.82
C LEU A 220 3.12 -10.44 16.26
N ASP A 221 4.43 -10.51 16.50
CA ASP A 221 4.96 -10.21 17.83
C ASP A 221 4.91 -8.71 18.03
N THR A 222 4.63 -8.26 19.25
CA THR A 222 4.70 -6.85 19.60
C THR A 222 6.04 -6.26 19.18
N PRO A 223 6.07 -5.08 18.52
CA PRO A 223 7.30 -4.31 18.39
C PRO A 223 7.86 -4.12 19.80
N THR A 224 9.09 -4.56 20.05
CA THR A 224 9.79 -4.23 21.29
C THR A 224 10.06 -2.72 21.28
N GLU A 225 9.46 -2.01 22.24
CA GLU A 225 9.73 -0.58 22.53
C GLU A 225 11.20 -0.34 22.87
#